data_AF-A0A932RJG0-F1
#
_entry.id   AF-A0A932RJG0-F1
#
_cell.length_a   1.000
_cell.length_b   1.000
_cell.length_c   1.000
_cell.angle_alpha   90.00
_cell.angle_beta   90.00
_cell.angle_gamma   90.00
#
_symmetry.space_group_name_H-M   'P 1'
#
loop_
_entity.id
_entity.type
_entity.pdbx_description
1 polymer ?
#
loop_
_entity_poly.entity_id
_entity_poly.type
_entity_poly.pdbx_seq_one_letter_code
_entity_poly.pdbx_strand_id
1 'polypeptide(L)' 'MPMGHISALVVFSGVVSLVFSILTKDTNLDRLTYFLKLFAMFVGISLVVAWIMYPFPL' A
#
# COMPACT_ATOMS: atom_id res chain seq x y z
N MET A 1 10.91 -8.23 18.52
CA MET A 1 10.75 -8.92 17.22
C MET A 1 10.75 -7.84 16.14
N PRO A 2 11.71 -7.81 15.21
CA PRO A 2 11.63 -6.87 14.09
C PRO A 2 10.33 -7.16 13.32
N MET A 3 9.59 -6.11 12.99
CA MET A 3 8.43 -6.24 12.11
C MET A 3 8.90 -6.90 10.81
N GLY A 4 8.27 -8.01 10.43
CA GLY A 4 8.57 -8.63 9.14
C GLY A 4 8.37 -7.62 8.01
N HIS A 5 9.19 -7.65 6.96
CA HIS A 5 9.12 -6.69 5.86
C HIS A 5 7.70 -6.53 5.29
N ILE A 6 6.93 -7.61 5.26
CA ILE A 6 5.54 -7.61 4.79
C ILE A 6 4.62 -6.86 5.76
N SER A 7 4.76 -7.01 7.07
CA SER A 7 3.90 -6.30 8.03
C SER A 7 4.14 -4.79 7.99
N ALA A 8 5.40 -4.36 7.86
CA ALA A 8 5.75 -2.96 7.69
C ALA A 8 5.11 -2.36 6.42
N LEU A 9 5.10 -3.12 5.32
CA LEU A 9 4.53 -2.73 4.03
C LEU A 9 3.01 -2.54 4.10
N VAL A 10 2.32 -3.48 4.74
CA VAL A 10 0.86 -3.42 4.92
C VAL A 10 0.47 -2.24 5.81
N VAL A 11 1.17 -2.03 6.92
CA VAL A 11 0.90 -0.90 7.83
C VAL A 11 1.20 0.43 7.13
N PHE A 12 2.35 0.54 6.46
CA PHE A 12 2.73 1.76 5.75
C PHE A 12 1.75 2.12 4.64
N SER A 13 1.47 1.17 3.73
CA SER A 13 0.53 1.38 2.63
C SER A 13 -0.88 1.67 3.14
N GLY A 14 -1.31 1.04 4.24
CA GLY A 14 -2.58 1.31 4.90
C GLY A 14 -2.67 2.74 5.43
N VAL A 15 -1.66 3.23 6.15
CA VAL A 15 -1.67 4.60 6.68
C VAL A 15 -1.61 5.62 5.55
N VAL A 16 -0.72 5.44 4.56
CA VAL A 16 -0.56 6.38 3.44
C VAL A 16 -1.84 6.48 2.61
N SER A 17 -2.41 5.34 2.21
CA SER A 17 -3.65 5.34 1.43
C SER A 17 -4.82 5.95 2.22
N LEU A 18 -4.88 5.76 3.55
CA LEU A 18 -5.93 6.33 4.40
C LEU A 18 -5.82 7.85 4.45
N VAL A 19 -4.62 8.38 4.67
CA VAL A 19 -4.35 9.83 4.69
C VAL A 19 -4.69 10.46 3.35
N PHE A 20 -4.21 9.87 2.24
CA PHE A 20 -4.50 10.38 0.90
C PHE A 20 -5.99 10.33 0.57
N SER A 21 -6.67 9.27 0.99
CA SER A 21 -8.10 9.13 0.79
C SER A 21 -8.90 10.20 1.54
N ILE A 22 -8.57 10.44 2.81
CA ILE A 22 -9.17 11.50 3.62
C ILE A 22 -8.92 12.89 3.02
N LEU A 23 -7.73 13.12 2.47
CA LEU A 23 -7.38 14.41 1.90
C LEU A 23 -8.01 14.67 0.52
N THR A 24 -8.30 13.62 -0.26
CA THR A 24 -8.72 13.76 -1.67
C THR A 24 -10.24 13.70 -1.85
N LYS A 25 -10.98 13.01 -0.97
CA LYS A 25 -12.40 12.73 -1.16
C LYS A 25 -13.23 13.12 0.07
N ASP A 26 -14.19 14.02 -0.14
CA ASP A 26 -15.14 14.45 0.89
C ASP A 26 -16.28 13.44 1.14
N THR A 27 -16.61 12.60 0.16
CA THR A 27 -17.71 11.62 0.26
C THR A 27 -17.22 10.27 0.77
N ASN A 28 -17.88 9.72 1.80
CA ASN A 28 -17.49 8.48 2.48
C ASN A 28 -17.31 7.27 1.52
N LEU A 29 -18.18 7.10 0.52
CA LEU A 29 -18.09 6.00 -0.45
C LEU A 29 -16.90 6.16 -1.39
N ASP A 30 -16.71 7.36 -1.94
CA ASP A 30 -15.58 7.67 -2.81
C ASP A 30 -14.26 7.54 -2.05
N ARG A 31 -14.24 7.94 -0.79
CA ARG A 31 -13.11 7.81 0.13
C ARG A 31 -12.72 6.34 0.30
N LEU A 32 -13.67 5.47 0.63
CA LEU A 32 -13.38 4.04 0.78
C LEU A 32 -12.84 3.42 -0.53
N THR A 33 -13.41 3.80 -1.67
CA THR A 33 -13.01 3.26 -2.98
C THR A 33 -11.62 3.75 -3.38
N TYR A 34 -11.31 5.01 -3.09
CA TYR A 34 -10.01 5.63 -3.35
C TYR A 34 -8.91 5.07 -2.44
N PHE A 35 -9.25 4.84 -1.17
CA PHE A 35 -8.40 4.14 -0.20
C PHE A 35 -8.03 2.75 -0.70
N LEU A 36 -9.03 1.93 -1.06
CA LEU A 36 -8.80 0.57 -1.57
C LEU A 36 -7.95 0.57 -2.84
N LYS A 37 -8.20 1.49 -3.78
CA LYS A 37 -7.40 1.62 -5.01
C LYS A 37 -5.94 1.95 -4.72
N LEU A 38 -5.69 2.96 -3.89
CA LEU A 38 -4.33 3.38 -3.52
C LEU A 38 -3.59 2.29 -2.75
N PHE A 39 -4.27 1.64 -1.80
CA PHE A 39 -3.73 0.53 -1.04
C PHE A 39 -3.32 -0.63 -1.96
N ALA A 40 -4.22 -1.04 -2.86
CA ALA A 40 -3.96 -2.10 -3.82
C ALA A 40 -2.81 -1.75 -4.78
N MET A 41 -2.71 -0.48 -5.22
CA MET A 41 -1.58 -0.02 -6.03
C MET A 41 -0.27 -0.12 -5.26
N PHE A 42 -0.21 0.38 -4.02
CA PHE A 42 1.02 0.34 -3.22
C PHE A 42 1.49 -1.09 -2.95
N VAL A 43 0.57 -1.96 -2.50
CA VAL A 43 0.86 -3.36 -2.23
C VAL A 43 1.24 -4.09 -3.52
N GLY A 44 0.49 -3.87 -4.60
CA GLY A 44 0.72 -4.49 -5.90
C GLY A 44 2.08 -4.11 -6.49
N ILE A 45 2.42 -2.82 -6.52
CA ILE A 45 3.72 -2.34 -7.01
C ILE A 45 4.85 -2.92 -6.16
N SER A 46 4.71 -2.91 -4.83
CA SER A 46 5.72 -3.51 -3.95
C SER A 46 5.92 -5.00 -4.20
N LEU A 47 4.86 -5.78 -4.41
CA LEU A 47 4.95 -7.20 -4.74
C LEU A 47 5.59 -7.42 -6.10
N VAL A 48 5.24 -6.60 -7.10
CA VAL A 48 5.86 -6.64 -8.43
C VAL A 48 7.35 -6.34 -8.33
N VAL A 49 7.74 -5.32 -7.58
CA VAL A 49 9.15 -4.99 -7.32
C VAL A 49 9.85 -6.13 -6.59
N ALA A 50 9.26 -6.69 -5.53
CA ALA A 50 9.82 -7.82 -4.82
C ALA A 50 9.99 -9.05 -5.73
N TRP A 51 9.04 -9.31 -6.63
CA TRP A 51 9.11 -10.41 -7.59
C TRP A 51 10.17 -10.18 -8.67
N ILE A 52 10.31 -8.94 -9.17
CA ILE A 52 11.38 -8.55 -10.10
C ILE A 52 12.76 -8.63 -9.43
N MET A 53 12.84 -8.35 -8.14
CA MET A 53 14.07 -8.47 -7.35
C MET A 53 14.41 -9.91 -6.96
N TYR A 54 13.43 -10.82 -6.93
CA TYR A 54 13.65 -12.25 -6.62
C TYR A 54 14.75 -12.94 -7.46
N PRO A 55 14.82 -12.73 -8.80
CA PRO A 55 15.91 -13.27 -9.62
C PRO A 55 17.23 -12.51 -9.51
N PHE A 56 17.29 -11.35 -8.86
CA PHE A 56 18.53 -10.61 -8.65
C PHE A 56 19.16 -11.03 -7.31
N PRO A 57 20.25 -11.83 -7.32
CA PRO A 57 21.02 -12.08 -6.11
C PRO A 57 21.81 -10.81 -5.76
N LEU A 58 21.28 -10.01 -4.84
CA LEU A 58 22.03 -8.98 -4.11
C LEU A 58 22.54 -9.58 -2.79
#